data_AF-A0ABD2Q688-F1
#
_entry.id   AF-A0ABD2Q688-F1
#
_cell.length_a   1.000
_cell.length_b   1.000
_cell.length_c   1.000
_cell.angle_alpha   90.00
_cell.angle_beta   90.00
_cell.angle_gamma   90.00
#
_symmetry.space_group_name_H-M   'P 1'
#
loop_
_entity.id
_entity.type
_entity.pdbx_description
1 polymer ?
#
loop_
_entity_poly.entity_id
_entity_poly.type
_entity_poly.pdbx_seq_one_letter_code
_entity_poly.pdbx_strand_id
1 'polypeptide(L)'
;MKEPFNVLDFLLTYAINTSYDDNNNPEGERYNILKKIDFSSLDFVKGVDDLSSLLEIPQYVDHLERFKACCLLINQKLSDANFAEKKKKLDKLSVDQVVLGFDVPDSELRSIAVAARLLNISEMRLLQDQINAAIVQVQRLTADPKTNEKLGQVGY
;
A
#
# COMPACT_ATOMS: atom_id res chain seq x y z
N MET A 1 -39.49 38.82 -4.61
CA MET A 1 -38.04 39.12 -4.70
C MET A 1 -37.30 38.03 -3.93
N LYS A 2 -36.54 37.18 -4.62
CA LYS A 2 -35.69 36.17 -3.98
C LYS A 2 -34.35 36.84 -3.67
N GLU A 3 -34.02 36.96 -2.39
CA GLU A 3 -32.68 37.34 -1.92
C GLU A 3 -31.65 36.41 -2.58
N PRO A 4 -30.53 36.93 -3.12
CA PRO A 4 -29.48 36.08 -3.68
C PRO A 4 -28.86 35.26 -2.55
N PHE A 5 -28.80 33.94 -2.72
CA PHE A 5 -28.16 33.01 -1.79
C PHE A 5 -26.69 33.42 -1.62
N ASN A 6 -26.41 34.14 -0.53
CA ASN A 6 -25.09 34.67 -0.26
C ASN A 6 -24.24 33.55 0.34
N VAL A 7 -23.37 32.97 -0.49
CA VAL A 7 -22.48 31.86 -0.12
C VAL A 7 -21.65 32.21 1.11
N LEU A 8 -21.37 33.49 1.34
CA LEU A 8 -20.65 33.96 2.51
C LEU A 8 -21.44 33.74 3.80
N ASP A 9 -22.76 33.96 3.81
CA ASP A 9 -23.65 33.72 4.96
C ASP A 9 -23.78 32.23 5.26
N PHE A 10 -23.81 31.39 4.23
CA PHE A 10 -23.79 29.93 4.40
C PHE A 10 -22.48 29.47 5.03
N LEU A 11 -21.34 29.98 4.53
CA LEU A 11 -20.02 29.62 5.05
C LEU A 11 -19.78 30.17 6.46
N LEU A 12 -20.26 31.38 6.77
CA LEU A 12 -20.22 31.94 8.12
C LEU A 12 -21.07 31.13 9.09
N THR A 13 -22.30 30.77 8.71
CA THR A 13 -23.17 29.93 9.54
C THR A 13 -22.56 28.54 9.77
N TYR A 14 -21.95 27.96 8.74
CA TYR A 14 -21.26 26.67 8.85
C TYR A 14 -20.03 26.74 9.76
N ALA A 15 -19.19 27.76 9.62
CA ALA A 15 -18.02 27.96 10.47
C ALA A 15 -18.40 28.22 11.93
N ILE A 16 -19.45 29.03 12.16
CA ILE A 16 -19.96 29.32 13.50
C ILE A 16 -20.46 28.05 14.17
N ASN A 17 -21.27 27.23 13.50
CA ASN A 17 -21.73 25.95 14.06
C ASN A 17 -20.57 25.00 14.37
N THR A 18 -19.54 24.97 13.53
CA THR A 18 -18.35 24.12 13.75
C THR A 18 -17.55 24.59 14.97
N SER A 19 -17.39 25.91 15.17
CA SER A 19 -16.67 26.46 16.32
C SER A 19 -17.44 26.39 17.65
N TYR A 20 -18.77 26.28 17.62
CA TYR A 20 -19.56 26.08 18.85
C TYR A 20 -19.57 24.62 19.33
N ASP A 21 -19.42 23.63 18.44
CA ASP A 21 -19.33 22.21 18.81
C ASP A 21 -17.98 21.86 19.48
N ASP A 22 -16.89 22.55 19.14
CA ASP A 22 -15.56 22.32 19.74
C ASP A 22 -15.46 22.72 21.23
N ASN A 23 -16.33 23.62 21.72
CA ASN A 23 -16.20 24.18 23.07
C ASN A 23 -17.06 23.47 24.14
N ASN A 24 -17.92 22.52 23.77
CA ASN A 24 -18.87 21.88 24.70
C ASN A 24 -18.63 20.37 24.94
N ASN A 25 -17.62 19.74 24.33
CA ASN A 25 -17.38 18.31 24.50
C ASN A 25 -15.95 18.02 25.02
N PRO A 26 -15.78 17.60 26.28
CA PRO A 26 -14.47 17.31 26.85
C PRO A 26 -13.90 15.94 26.46
N GLU A 27 -14.57 15.19 25.58
CA GLU A 27 -14.11 13.86 25.14
C GLU A 27 -14.06 13.82 23.61
N GLY A 28 -12.87 13.53 23.07
CA GLY A 28 -12.57 13.45 21.65
C GLY A 28 -13.25 12.30 20.91
N GLU A 29 -14.58 12.26 20.90
CA GLU A 29 -15.34 11.59 19.85
C GLU A 29 -15.25 12.43 18.58
N ARG A 30 -14.08 12.39 17.92
CA ARG A 30 -14.00 12.73 16.50
C ARG A 30 -15.10 11.94 15.82
N TYR A 31 -16.14 12.64 15.34
CA TYR A 31 -17.33 12.07 14.70
C TYR A 31 -16.98 10.75 14.02
N ASN A 32 -17.33 9.64 14.67
CA ASN A 32 -17.06 8.32 14.12
C ASN A 32 -18.02 8.14 12.95
N ILE A 33 -17.64 8.65 11.79
CA ILE A 33 -18.42 8.65 10.55
C ILE A 33 -18.84 7.22 10.19
N LEU A 34 -18.03 6.24 10.59
CA LEU A 34 -18.25 4.80 10.44
C LEU A 34 -19.33 4.23 11.38
N LYS A 35 -19.64 4.86 12.52
CA LYS A 35 -20.74 4.43 13.41
C LYS A 35 -22.13 4.74 12.81
N LYS A 36 -22.20 5.64 11.82
CA LYS A 36 -23.46 6.06 11.16
C LYS A 36 -23.69 5.35 9.82
N ILE A 37 -22.77 4.50 9.37
CA ILE A 37 -22.92 3.75 8.13
C ILE A 37 -23.73 2.48 8.41
N ASP A 38 -24.88 2.36 7.76
CA ASP A 38 -25.65 1.13 7.76
C ASP A 38 -25.10 0.19 6.69
N PHE A 39 -24.38 -0.83 7.15
CA PHE A 39 -23.80 -1.87 6.29
C PHE A 39 -24.85 -2.80 5.68
N SER A 40 -26.10 -2.77 6.17
CA SER A 40 -27.23 -3.51 5.58
C SER A 40 -28.03 -2.67 4.58
N SER A 41 -27.66 -1.41 4.36
CA SER A 41 -28.38 -0.54 3.45
C SER A 41 -28.28 -1.02 2.00
N LEU A 42 -29.38 -0.83 1.26
CA LEU A 42 -29.45 -1.24 -0.15
C LEU A 42 -28.41 -0.53 -1.02
N ASP A 43 -28.06 0.71 -0.67
CA ASP A 43 -27.04 1.49 -1.37
C ASP A 43 -25.63 0.95 -1.13
N PHE A 44 -25.34 0.45 0.07
CA PHE A 44 -24.06 -0.19 0.37
C PHE A 44 -23.88 -1.49 -0.41
N VAL A 45 -24.91 -2.35 -0.45
CA VAL A 45 -24.87 -3.62 -1.19
C VAL A 45 -24.65 -3.38 -2.69
N LYS A 46 -25.37 -2.41 -3.28
CA LYS A 46 -25.15 -2.01 -4.69
C LYS A 46 -23.74 -1.50 -4.93
N GLY A 47 -23.20 -0.68 -4.04
CA GLY A 47 -21.82 -0.19 -4.15
C GLY A 47 -20.79 -1.32 -4.06
N VAL A 48 -21.01 -2.32 -3.21
CA VAL A 48 -20.16 -3.52 -3.14
C VAL A 48 -20.31 -4.37 -4.40
N ASP A 49 -21.51 -4.49 -4.97
CA ASP A 49 -21.74 -5.17 -6.24
C ASP A 49 -21.01 -4.50 -7.41
N ASP A 50 -21.11 -3.18 -7.52
CA ASP A 50 -20.41 -2.40 -8.54
C ASP A 50 -18.89 -2.54 -8.39
N LEU A 51 -18.37 -2.43 -7.16
CA LEU A 51 -16.94 -2.60 -6.88
C LEU A 51 -16.46 -4.03 -7.21
N SER A 52 -17.25 -5.04 -6.82
CA SER A 52 -16.97 -6.45 -7.10
C SER A 52 -16.97 -6.74 -8.61
N SER A 53 -17.85 -6.10 -9.38
CA SER A 53 -17.87 -6.21 -10.84
C SER A 53 -16.64 -5.57 -11.49
N LEU A 54 -16.20 -4.41 -10.97
CA LEU A 54 -15.02 -3.71 -11.45
C LEU A 54 -13.72 -4.48 -11.16
N LEU A 55 -13.68 -5.18 -10.03
CA LEU A 55 -12.52 -5.98 -9.60
C LEU A 55 -12.58 -7.45 -10.09
N GLU A 56 -13.60 -7.83 -10.86
CA GLU A 56 -13.82 -9.19 -11.36
C GLU A 56 -13.83 -10.28 -10.24
N ILE A 57 -14.35 -9.94 -9.06
CA ILE A 57 -14.43 -10.87 -7.92
C ILE A 57 -15.70 -11.72 -8.04
N PRO A 58 -15.64 -13.06 -7.83
CA PRO A 58 -16.82 -13.93 -7.87
C PRO A 58 -17.89 -13.51 -6.86
N GLN A 59 -19.15 -13.57 -7.28
CA GLN A 59 -20.27 -13.19 -6.43
C GLN A 59 -20.47 -14.22 -5.31
N TYR A 60 -20.37 -13.75 -4.07
CA TYR A 60 -20.65 -14.49 -2.84
C TYR A 60 -21.96 -14.01 -2.19
N VAL A 61 -22.53 -14.86 -1.32
CA VAL A 61 -23.81 -14.60 -0.64
C VAL A 61 -23.68 -13.48 0.41
N ASP A 62 -22.53 -13.35 1.06
CA ASP A 62 -22.27 -12.32 2.07
C ASP A 62 -21.57 -11.09 1.44
N HIS A 63 -22.22 -9.93 1.52
CA HIS A 63 -21.73 -8.65 1.01
C HIS A 63 -20.56 -8.10 1.85
N LEU A 64 -20.47 -8.43 3.14
CA LEU A 64 -19.36 -7.99 4.00
C LEU A 64 -18.07 -8.72 3.68
N GLU A 65 -18.14 -10.03 3.45
CA GLU A 65 -16.99 -10.83 3.03
C GLU A 65 -16.50 -10.39 1.64
N ARG A 66 -17.42 -10.03 0.74
CA ARG A 66 -17.07 -9.47 -0.57
C ARG A 66 -16.37 -8.12 -0.46
N PHE A 67 -16.87 -7.24 0.38
CA PHE A 67 -16.22 -5.95 0.62
C PHE A 67 -14.81 -6.14 1.22
N LYS A 68 -14.65 -7.09 2.14
CA LYS A 68 -13.34 -7.46 2.69
C LYS A 68 -12.40 -8.00 1.61
N ALA A 69 -12.90 -8.86 0.71
CA ALA A 69 -12.14 -9.37 -0.42
C ALA A 69 -11.71 -8.23 -1.38
N CYS A 70 -12.61 -7.29 -1.68
CA CYS A 70 -12.29 -6.09 -2.45
C CYS A 70 -11.17 -5.28 -1.79
N CYS A 71 -11.30 -5.00 -0.48
CA CYS A 71 -10.28 -4.27 0.28
C CYS A 71 -8.92 -4.98 0.27
N LEU A 72 -8.91 -6.29 0.44
CA LEU A 72 -7.68 -7.09 0.39
C LEU A 72 -7.03 -7.03 -1.00
N LEU A 73 -7.82 -7.17 -2.06
CA LEU A 73 -7.32 -7.10 -3.43
C LEU A 73 -6.77 -5.71 -3.74
N ILE A 74 -7.48 -4.65 -3.37
CA ILE A 74 -7.02 -3.26 -3.52
C ILE A 74 -5.71 -3.07 -2.77
N ASN A 75 -5.61 -3.49 -1.51
CA ASN A 75 -4.37 -3.37 -0.74
C ASN A 75 -3.23 -4.18 -1.36
N GLN A 76 -3.48 -5.40 -1.87
CA GLN A 76 -2.48 -6.19 -2.56
C GLN A 76 -2.01 -5.52 -3.85
N LYS A 77 -2.93 -4.96 -4.65
CA LYS A 77 -2.62 -4.25 -5.90
C LYS A 77 -1.93 -2.92 -5.65
N LEU A 78 -2.28 -2.22 -4.57
CA LEU A 78 -1.78 -0.89 -4.23
C LEU A 78 -0.59 -0.90 -3.26
N SER A 79 -0.18 -2.05 -2.73
CA SER A 79 1.02 -2.14 -1.89
C SER A 79 2.25 -1.67 -2.68
N ASP A 80 3.16 -0.98 -2.01
CA ASP A 80 4.35 -0.33 -2.59
C ASP A 80 5.22 -1.28 -3.44
N ALA A 81 5.15 -2.59 -3.21
CA ALA A 81 5.75 -3.62 -4.04
C ALA A 81 5.34 -3.53 -5.53
N ASN A 82 4.11 -3.10 -5.83
CA ASN A 82 3.61 -2.99 -7.21
C ASN A 82 3.78 -1.58 -7.80
N PHE A 83 3.93 -0.55 -6.97
CA PHE A 83 4.14 0.83 -7.44
C PHE A 83 5.60 1.23 -7.57
N ALA A 84 6.51 0.62 -6.79
CA ALA A 84 7.95 0.79 -6.95
C ALA A 84 8.45 0.32 -8.34
N GLU A 85 7.65 -0.49 -9.05
CA GLU A 85 7.93 -0.93 -10.41
C GLU A 85 7.36 -0.01 -11.52
N LYS A 86 6.96 1.23 -11.21
CA LYS A 86 6.72 2.21 -12.28
C LYS A 86 8.05 2.68 -12.89
N LYS A 87 8.51 1.86 -13.85
CA LYS A 87 9.36 2.19 -14.99
C LYS A 87 10.79 2.65 -14.69
N LYS A 88 11.63 1.75 -14.15
CA LYS A 88 12.94 1.61 -14.81
C LYS A 88 12.66 0.99 -16.17
N LYS A 89 13.21 1.56 -17.26
CA LYS A 89 13.26 0.84 -18.54
C LYS A 89 13.90 -0.51 -18.21
N LEU A 90 13.09 -1.56 -18.16
CA LEU A 90 13.59 -2.90 -17.96
C LEU A 90 14.26 -3.21 -19.29
N ASP A 91 15.58 -3.02 -19.37
CA ASP A 91 16.34 -3.52 -20.49
C ASP A 91 16.00 -5.00 -20.56
N LYS A 92 15.32 -5.38 -21.64
CA LYS A 92 14.75 -6.70 -21.81
C LYS A 92 15.93 -7.66 -21.91
N LEU A 93 16.29 -8.28 -20.78
CA LEU A 93 17.43 -9.16 -20.67
C LEU A 93 17.17 -10.36 -21.59
N SER A 94 17.99 -10.52 -22.63
CA SER A 94 17.89 -11.69 -23.49
C SER A 94 18.50 -12.90 -22.78
N VAL A 95 17.97 -14.10 -23.08
CA VAL A 95 18.48 -15.37 -22.52
C VAL A 95 19.98 -15.54 -22.81
N ASP A 96 20.47 -14.96 -23.91
CA ASP A 96 21.87 -15.05 -24.34
C ASP A 96 22.81 -14.13 -23.55
N GLN A 97 22.29 -13.03 -23.00
CA GLN A 97 23.07 -12.12 -22.15
C GLN A 97 23.36 -12.71 -20.76
N VAL A 98 22.57 -13.70 -20.33
CA VAL A 98 22.78 -14.33 -19.04
C VAL A 98 23.89 -15.35 -19.12
N VAL A 99 25.04 -15.00 -18.54
CA VAL A 99 26.19 -15.90 -18.40
C VAL A 99 25.82 -16.99 -17.42
N LEU A 100 25.75 -18.26 -17.85
CA LEU A 100 25.45 -19.40 -16.96
C LEU A 100 26.70 -19.95 -16.25
N GLY A 101 27.90 -19.74 -16.82
CA GLY A 101 29.17 -20.28 -16.29
C GLY A 101 29.44 -21.73 -16.70
N PHE A 102 28.53 -22.35 -17.44
CA PHE A 102 28.65 -23.64 -18.09
C PHE A 102 27.96 -23.58 -19.46
N ASP A 103 28.35 -24.47 -20.37
CA ASP A 103 27.79 -24.51 -21.71
C ASP A 103 26.56 -25.41 -21.75
N VAL A 104 25.52 -24.98 -22.44
CA VAL A 104 24.26 -25.73 -22.61
C VAL A 104 23.93 -25.75 -24.09
N PRO A 105 24.02 -26.93 -24.75
CA PRO A 105 23.87 -27.01 -26.21
C PRO A 105 22.43 -26.85 -26.69
N ASP A 106 21.45 -27.12 -25.84
CA ASP A 106 20.02 -27.02 -26.17
C ASP A 106 19.43 -25.67 -25.74
N SER A 107 18.74 -25.01 -26.67
CA SER A 107 18.11 -23.70 -26.48
C SER A 107 16.98 -23.74 -25.44
N GLU A 108 16.21 -24.83 -25.37
CA GLU A 108 15.13 -24.95 -24.39
C GLU A 108 15.69 -25.15 -22.98
N LEU A 109 16.66 -26.07 -22.83
CA LEU A 109 17.36 -26.28 -21.55
C LEU A 109 18.12 -25.03 -21.09
N ARG A 110 18.71 -24.26 -22.00
CA ARG A 110 19.37 -22.99 -21.68
C ARG A 110 18.38 -22.00 -21.08
N SER A 111 17.17 -21.91 -21.64
CA SER A 111 16.13 -21.01 -21.13
C SER A 111 15.70 -21.36 -19.70
N ILE A 112 15.54 -22.67 -19.42
CA ILE A 112 15.23 -23.17 -18.08
C ILE A 112 16.38 -22.88 -17.11
N ALA A 113 17.63 -23.14 -17.51
CA ALA A 113 18.80 -22.87 -16.69
C ALA A 113 18.93 -21.37 -16.37
N VAL A 114 18.65 -20.50 -17.33
CA VAL A 114 18.62 -19.04 -17.13
C VAL A 114 17.52 -18.65 -16.15
N ALA A 115 16.30 -19.18 -16.30
CA ALA A 115 15.20 -18.92 -15.37
C ALA A 115 15.55 -19.38 -13.95
N ALA A 116 16.08 -20.59 -13.78
CA ALA A 116 16.51 -21.12 -12.49
C ALA A 116 17.62 -20.26 -11.85
N ARG A 117 18.58 -19.78 -12.65
CA ARG A 117 19.63 -18.87 -12.17
C ARG A 117 19.06 -17.52 -11.72
N LEU A 118 18.13 -16.94 -12.47
CA LEU A 118 17.48 -15.68 -12.10
C LEU A 118 16.67 -15.83 -10.81
N LEU A 119 15.95 -16.95 -10.66
CA LEU A 119 15.24 -17.28 -9.43
C LEU A 119 16.20 -17.37 -8.24
N ASN A 120 17.29 -18.11 -8.37
CA ASN A 120 18.31 -18.23 -7.32
C ASN A 120 18.93 -16.86 -6.95
N ILE A 121 19.21 -16.00 -7.94
CA ILE A 121 19.68 -14.63 -7.67
C ILE A 121 18.63 -13.82 -6.89
N SER A 122 17.34 -13.98 -7.20
CA SER A 122 16.27 -13.30 -6.49
C SER A 122 16.16 -13.75 -5.03
N GLU A 123 16.29 -15.06 -4.76
CA GLU A 123 16.29 -15.62 -3.40
C GLU A 123 17.50 -15.13 -2.60
N MET A 124 18.68 -15.08 -3.23
CA MET A 124 19.90 -14.56 -2.59
C MET A 124 19.77 -13.07 -2.21
N ARG A 125 19.10 -12.26 -3.04
CA ARG A 125 18.82 -10.85 -2.72
C ARG A 125 17.85 -10.73 -1.55
N LEU A 126 16.79 -11.54 -1.53
CA LEU A 126 15.86 -11.57 -0.41
C LEU A 126 16.56 -11.94 0.90
N LEU A 127 17.43 -12.95 0.86
CA LEU A 127 18.23 -13.35 2.01
C LEU A 127 19.19 -12.23 2.45
N GLN A 128 19.80 -11.51 1.52
CA GLN A 128 20.61 -10.33 1.83
C GLN A 128 19.79 -9.24 2.53
N ASP A 129 18.58 -8.95 2.06
CA ASP A 129 17.70 -7.95 2.68
C ASP A 129 17.28 -8.38 4.10
N GLN A 130 16.99 -9.66 4.30
CA GLN A 130 16.71 -10.22 5.62
C GLN A 130 17.90 -10.11 6.57
N ILE A 131 19.12 -10.41 6.09
CA ILE A 131 20.34 -10.24 6.87
C ILE A 131 20.55 -8.78 7.24
N ASN A 132 20.40 -7.85 6.29
CA ASN A 132 20.53 -6.42 6.54
C ASN A 132 19.50 -5.94 7.58
N ALA A 133 18.25 -6.39 7.47
CA ALA A 133 17.22 -6.09 8.45
C ALA A 133 17.56 -6.62 9.84
N ALA A 134 18.04 -7.88 9.93
CA ALA A 134 18.47 -8.48 11.18
C ALA A 134 19.64 -7.74 11.82
N ILE A 135 20.65 -7.33 11.03
CA ILE A 135 21.79 -6.53 11.50
C ILE A 135 21.29 -5.20 12.09
N VAL A 136 20.39 -4.50 11.39
CA VAL A 136 19.82 -3.24 11.88
C VAL A 136 19.02 -3.45 13.17
N GLN A 137 18.28 -4.55 13.30
CA GLN A 137 17.56 -4.87 14.53
C GLN A 137 18.52 -5.15 15.70
N VAL A 138 19.56 -5.96 15.49
CA VAL A 138 20.58 -6.23 16.51
C VAL A 138 21.30 -4.94 16.91
N GLN A 139 21.66 -4.09 15.94
CA GLN A 139 22.23 -2.77 16.22
C GLN A 139 21.29 -1.91 17.06
N ARG A 140 19.98 -1.89 16.80
CA ARG A 140 19.02 -1.15 17.63
C ARG A 140 18.95 -1.66 19.07
N LEU A 141 19.05 -2.97 19.27
CA LEU A 141 19.02 -3.59 20.60
C LEU A 141 20.34 -3.42 21.37
N THR A 142 21.47 -3.39 20.65
CA THR A 142 22.82 -3.34 21.24
C THR A 142 23.42 -1.95 21.26
N ALA A 143 22.85 -0.99 20.53
CA ALA A 143 23.25 0.40 20.59
C ALA A 143 22.99 0.96 21.99
N ASP A 144 24.06 1.33 22.69
CA ASP A 144 23.98 2.19 23.87
C ASP A 144 23.49 3.57 23.40
N PRO A 145 22.32 4.06 23.87
CA PRO A 145 21.74 5.34 23.44
C PRO A 145 22.62 6.55 23.77
N LYS A 146 23.71 6.38 24.53
CA LYS A 146 24.70 7.43 24.80
C LYS A 146 25.77 7.57 23.72
N THR A 147 25.78 6.68 22.73
CA THR A 147 26.76 6.73 21.65
C THR A 147 26.19 7.51 20.47
N ASN A 148 26.51 8.81 20.46
CA ASN A 148 26.65 9.66 19.27
C ASN A 148 25.44 10.44 18.70
N GLU A 149 24.92 11.41 19.46
CA GLU A 149 24.50 12.70 18.84
C GLU A 149 25.70 13.45 18.22
N LYS A 150 26.94 13.11 18.62
CA LYS A 150 28.18 13.67 18.05
C LYS A 150 28.70 13.00 16.78
N LEU A 151 28.09 11.91 16.30
CA LEU A 151 28.46 11.24 15.02
C LEU A 151 27.43 11.54 13.91
N GLY A 152 26.53 12.51 14.15
CA GLY A 152 25.56 13.04 13.19
C GLY A 152 26.13 14.11 12.23
N GLN A 153 27.45 14.11 11.98
CA GLN A 153 28.02 14.82 10.84
C GLN A 153 28.87 13.85 10.03
N VAL A 154 28.23 13.24 9.04
CA VAL A 154 28.90 12.62 7.90
C VAL A 154 28.55 13.43 6.65
N GLY A 155 29.50 14.27 6.21
CA GLY A 155 29.57 14.84 4.86
C GLY A 155 28.82 16.15 4.61
N TYR A 156 29.57 17.15 4.14
CA TYR A 156 29.06 18.19 3.23
C TYR A 156 28.71 17.59 1.86
#